data_AF-K1TBB7-F1
#
_entry.id   AF-K1TBB7-F1
#
_cell.length_a   1.000
_cell.length_b   1.000
_cell.length_c   1.000
_cell.angle_alpha   90.00
_cell.angle_beta   90.00
_cell.angle_gamma   90.00
#
_symmetry.space_group_name_H-M   'P 1'
#
loop_
_entity.id
_entity.type
_entity.pdbx_description
1 polymer ?
#
loop_
_entity_poly.entity_id
_entity_poly.type
_entity_poly.pdbx_seq_one_letter_code
_entity_poly.pdbx_strand_id
1 'polypeptide(L)'
;REELVGEANYARFGNKFPLLIKFIDAKQDLSIQVHPTDELAKKRHNSMGKTEMWYVVDADKGAKLRSGFSEQITPKEYKERVLNNTITDVLQEYEIHPGDVFFLPAGRVHSIGAGSFIAEIQQTSDITYRIYDFNRKDANGKTRELHTDLAREAINYEVLDDYRTK
;
A
#
# COMPACT_ATOMS: atom_id res chain seq x y z
N ARG A 1 26.58 11.88 13.13
CA ARG A 1 25.19 11.68 12.64
C ARG A 1 25.13 11.92 11.14
N GLU A 2 25.58 13.08 10.68
CA GLU A 2 25.84 13.34 9.24
C GLU A 2 26.83 12.33 8.64
N GLU A 3 27.85 11.89 9.39
CA GLU A 3 28.74 10.80 8.96
C GLU A 3 28.03 9.44 8.78
N LEU A 4 26.90 9.21 9.45
CA LEU A 4 26.16 7.94 9.39
C LEU A 4 25.17 7.91 8.22
N VAL A 5 24.42 9.00 8.02
CA VAL A 5 23.35 9.08 7.01
C VAL A 5 23.73 9.92 5.79
N GLY A 6 24.82 10.67 5.84
CA GLY A 6 25.21 11.71 4.88
C GLY A 6 24.59 13.08 5.19
N GLU A 7 25.33 14.15 4.93
CA GLU A 7 24.89 15.55 5.16
C GLU A 7 23.58 15.88 4.43
N ALA A 8 23.45 15.47 3.17
CA ALA A 8 22.25 15.73 2.36
C ALA A 8 20.99 15.07 2.95
N ASN A 9 21.13 13.85 3.47
CA ASN A 9 20.01 13.15 4.13
C ASN A 9 19.68 13.78 5.48
N TYR A 10 20.68 14.17 6.27
CA TYR A 10 20.44 14.86 7.54
C TYR A 10 19.77 16.21 7.34
N ALA A 11 20.20 16.99 6.34
CA ALA A 11 19.55 18.27 5.99
C ALA A 11 18.08 18.08 5.59
N ARG A 12 17.74 16.98 4.90
CA ARG A 12 16.39 16.70 4.42
C ARG A 12 15.47 16.09 5.48
N PHE A 13 15.96 15.14 6.27
CA PHE A 13 15.13 14.32 7.16
C PHE A 13 15.41 14.55 8.66
N GLY A 14 16.44 15.33 8.98
CA GLY A 14 16.85 15.66 10.34
C GLY A 14 17.16 14.41 11.16
N ASN A 15 16.55 14.33 12.34
CA ASN A 15 16.74 13.21 13.26
C ASN A 15 15.84 11.99 12.95
N LYS A 16 15.01 12.04 11.91
CA LYS A 16 14.20 10.90 11.49
C LYS A 16 14.91 10.15 10.37
N PHE A 17 15.23 8.89 10.61
CA PHE A 17 15.76 8.03 9.55
C PHE A 17 14.70 7.87 8.44
N PRO A 18 15.06 8.00 7.14
CA PRO A 18 14.08 8.20 6.07
C PRO A 18 13.31 6.94 5.67
N LEU A 19 13.84 5.75 5.98
CA LEU A 19 13.27 4.47 5.55
C LEU A 19 12.85 3.59 6.72
N LEU A 20 11.81 2.80 6.51
CA LEU A 20 11.46 1.65 7.33
C LEU A 20 11.50 0.40 6.45
N ILE A 21 12.20 -0.63 6.92
CA ILE A 21 12.38 -1.88 6.19
C ILE A 21 11.77 -3.01 7.02
N LYS A 22 10.95 -3.85 6.40
CA LYS A 22 10.26 -4.97 7.06
C LYS A 22 10.34 -6.21 6.19
N PHE A 23 10.27 -7.36 6.85
CA PHE A 23 9.83 -8.60 6.22
C PHE A 23 8.38 -8.85 6.61
N ILE A 24 7.55 -9.21 5.64
CA ILE A 24 6.13 -9.51 5.84
C ILE A 24 5.86 -10.91 5.33
N ASP A 25 5.45 -11.79 6.25
CA ASP A 25 4.97 -13.14 5.97
C ASP A 25 3.44 -13.15 6.08
N ALA A 26 2.77 -13.12 4.93
CA ALA A 26 1.33 -12.96 4.84
C ALA A 26 0.61 -14.32 4.77
N LYS A 27 0.26 -14.90 5.92
CA LYS A 27 -0.56 -16.12 5.98
C LYS A 27 -1.98 -15.97 5.41
N GLN A 28 -2.52 -14.74 5.43
CA GLN A 28 -3.85 -14.40 4.92
C GLN A 28 -3.77 -13.09 4.14
N ASP A 29 -4.76 -12.80 3.30
CA ASP A 29 -4.83 -11.52 2.60
C ASP A 29 -4.76 -10.36 3.60
N LEU A 30 -3.83 -9.44 3.37
CA LEU A 30 -3.76 -8.18 4.12
C LEU A 30 -4.76 -7.19 3.53
N SER A 31 -5.20 -6.24 4.36
CA SER A 31 -6.22 -5.27 3.93
C SER A 31 -5.83 -4.54 2.66
N ILE A 32 -6.83 -4.22 1.85
CA ILE A 32 -6.65 -3.34 0.71
C ILE A 32 -6.54 -1.91 1.20
N GLN A 33 -5.50 -1.22 0.75
CA GLN A 33 -5.11 0.07 1.30
C GLN A 33 -4.53 1.01 0.24
N VAL A 34 -4.42 2.27 0.64
CA VAL A 34 -3.74 3.32 -0.10
C VAL A 34 -3.02 4.26 0.87
N HIS A 35 -1.93 4.85 0.41
CA HIS A 35 -1.10 5.75 1.20
C HIS A 35 -1.09 7.17 0.62
N PRO A 36 -1.11 8.22 1.45
CA PRO A 36 -1.04 9.60 0.97
C PRO A 36 0.37 9.99 0.53
N THR A 37 0.43 10.99 -0.36
CA THR A 37 1.68 11.71 -0.71
C THR A 37 2.21 12.50 0.48
N ASP A 38 3.47 12.98 0.40
CA ASP A 38 4.06 13.85 1.42
C ASP A 38 3.20 15.10 1.68
N GLU A 39 2.69 15.74 0.63
CA GLU A 39 1.85 16.94 0.73
C GLU A 39 0.55 16.66 1.49
N LEU A 40 -0.15 15.58 1.12
CA LEU A 40 -1.42 15.22 1.73
C LEU A 40 -1.24 14.74 3.19
N ALA A 41 -0.18 13.96 3.43
CA ALA A 41 0.20 13.52 4.78
C ALA A 41 0.59 14.69 5.68
N LYS A 42 1.32 15.69 5.13
CA LYS A 42 1.69 16.89 5.88
C LYS A 42 0.46 17.69 6.27
N LYS A 43 -0.49 17.88 5.33
CA LYS A 43 -1.73 18.63 5.57
C LYS A 43 -2.62 17.99 6.62
N ARG A 44 -2.75 16.65 6.62
CA ARG A 44 -3.72 15.93 7.48
C ARG A 44 -3.13 15.43 8.80
N HIS A 45 -1.85 15.08 8.80
CA HIS A 45 -1.21 14.32 9.88
C HIS A 45 0.11 14.93 10.34
N ASN A 46 0.56 16.04 9.73
CA ASN A 46 1.87 16.65 9.96
C ASN A 46 3.03 15.63 9.83
N SER A 47 2.91 14.71 8.87
CA SER A 47 3.85 13.60 8.65
C SER A 47 4.32 13.56 7.19
N MET A 48 5.32 12.72 6.92
CA MET A 48 5.66 12.29 5.55
C MET A 48 4.60 11.32 5.03
N GLY A 49 4.49 11.27 3.70
CA GLY A 49 3.71 10.29 2.96
C GLY A 49 4.35 8.92 3.04
N LYS A 50 3.80 7.99 2.26
CA LYS A 50 4.25 6.60 2.30
C LYS A 50 4.26 6.00 0.89
N THR A 51 5.38 6.21 0.21
CA THR A 51 5.80 5.43 -0.95
C THR A 51 6.55 4.20 -0.47
N GLU A 52 6.33 3.09 -1.17
CA GLU A 52 6.86 1.78 -0.81
C GLU A 52 7.44 1.06 -2.03
N MET A 53 8.23 0.03 -1.76
CA MET A 53 8.67 -0.96 -2.71
C MET A 53 8.59 -2.33 -2.05
N TRP A 54 8.11 -3.31 -2.79
CA TRP A 54 8.09 -4.70 -2.38
C TRP A 54 9.00 -5.53 -3.27
N TYR A 55 9.87 -6.31 -2.64
CA TYR A 55 10.62 -7.39 -3.27
C TYR A 55 10.05 -8.72 -2.79
N VAL A 56 9.63 -9.58 -3.71
CA VAL A 56 9.11 -10.91 -3.37
C VAL A 56 10.29 -11.81 -3.03
N VAL A 57 10.41 -12.16 -1.75
CA VAL A 57 11.48 -13.03 -1.25
C VAL A 57 11.12 -14.49 -1.49
N ASP A 58 9.87 -14.86 -1.17
CA ASP A 58 9.31 -16.18 -1.47
C ASP A 58 7.78 -16.10 -1.65
N ALA A 59 7.18 -17.12 -2.25
CA ALA A 59 5.75 -17.16 -2.52
C ALA A 59 5.21 -18.61 -2.60
N ASP A 60 4.09 -18.85 -1.91
CA ASP A 60 3.31 -20.06 -2.11
C ASP A 60 2.76 -20.14 -3.55
N LYS A 61 2.47 -21.36 -4.03
CA LYS A 61 1.88 -21.55 -5.35
C LYS A 61 0.56 -20.79 -5.49
N GLY A 62 0.49 -19.90 -6.48
CA GLY A 62 -0.69 -19.08 -6.73
C GLY A 62 -0.87 -17.90 -5.77
N ALA A 63 0.14 -17.58 -4.94
CA ALA A 63 0.15 -16.36 -4.17
C ALA A 63 0.11 -15.14 -5.10
N LYS A 64 -0.58 -14.09 -4.65
CA LYS A 64 -0.85 -12.91 -5.47
C LYS A 64 -0.59 -11.62 -4.72
N LEU A 65 -0.15 -10.61 -5.45
CA LEU A 65 -0.18 -9.22 -5.00
C LEU A 65 -1.20 -8.43 -5.82
N ARG A 66 -1.79 -7.41 -5.21
CA ARG A 66 -2.70 -6.46 -5.86
C ARG A 66 -2.02 -5.11 -5.93
N SER A 67 -1.95 -4.49 -7.11
CA SER A 67 -1.32 -3.19 -7.32
C SER A 67 -2.01 -2.44 -8.44
N GLY A 68 -2.66 -1.33 -8.09
CA GLY A 68 -3.42 -0.49 -9.02
C GLY A 68 -4.78 -1.07 -9.41
N PHE A 69 -5.46 -0.32 -10.28
CA PHE A 69 -6.73 -0.76 -10.87
C PHE A 69 -6.49 -1.50 -12.18
N SER A 70 -7.33 -2.50 -12.46
CA SER A 70 -7.36 -3.24 -13.74
C SER A 70 -8.18 -2.54 -14.81
N GLU A 71 -9.09 -1.65 -14.39
CA GLU A 71 -9.92 -0.83 -15.27
C GLU A 71 -10.08 0.58 -14.71
N GLN A 72 -10.39 1.54 -15.58
CA GLN A 72 -10.54 2.94 -15.17
C GLN A 72 -11.82 3.10 -14.36
N ILE A 73 -11.70 3.58 -13.11
CA ILE A 73 -12.85 3.92 -12.27
C ILE A 73 -12.81 5.40 -11.86
N THR A 74 -13.96 5.91 -11.42
CA THR A 74 -14.07 7.28 -10.89
C THR A 74 -14.04 7.30 -9.35
N PRO A 75 -13.73 8.45 -8.72
CA PRO A 75 -13.83 8.58 -7.25
C PRO A 75 -15.23 8.30 -6.68
N LYS A 76 -16.28 8.52 -7.47
CA LYS A 76 -17.67 8.19 -7.10
C LYS A 76 -17.87 6.68 -7.10
N GLU A 77 -17.47 6.03 -8.19
CA GLU A 77 -17.56 4.57 -8.35
C GLU A 77 -16.72 3.83 -7.30
N TYR A 78 -15.51 4.31 -6.98
CA TYR A 78 -14.70 3.78 -5.88
C TYR A 78 -15.49 3.69 -4.57
N LYS A 79 -16.21 4.76 -4.19
CA LYS A 79 -17.02 4.79 -2.97
C LYS A 79 -18.16 3.78 -3.03
N GLU A 80 -18.85 3.68 -4.16
CA GLU A 80 -19.94 2.74 -4.38
C GLU A 80 -19.43 1.28 -4.29
N ARG A 81 -18.29 0.97 -4.91
CA ARG A 81 -17.68 -0.36 -4.85
C ARG A 81 -17.19 -0.74 -3.45
N VAL A 82 -16.62 0.19 -2.69
CA VAL A 82 -16.27 -0.06 -1.27
C VAL A 82 -17.52 -0.34 -0.43
N LEU A 83 -18.58 0.46 -0.59
CA LEU A 83 -19.84 0.27 0.13
C LEU A 83 -20.50 -1.09 -0.18
N ASN A 84 -20.41 -1.52 -1.44
CA ASN A 84 -21.02 -2.75 -1.94
C ASN A 84 -20.10 -3.98 -1.83
N ASN A 85 -18.88 -3.84 -1.27
CA ASN A 85 -17.87 -4.91 -1.16
C ASN A 85 -17.41 -5.50 -2.51
N THR A 86 -17.41 -4.71 -3.58
CA THR A 86 -17.02 -5.11 -4.94
C THR A 86 -15.75 -4.42 -5.43
N ILE A 87 -14.99 -3.79 -4.53
CA ILE A 87 -13.76 -3.08 -4.90
C ILE A 87 -12.67 -4.03 -5.44
N THR A 88 -12.66 -5.29 -5.01
CA THR A 88 -11.73 -6.32 -5.48
C THR A 88 -11.87 -6.61 -6.97
N ASP A 89 -13.05 -6.40 -7.54
CA ASP A 89 -13.37 -6.77 -8.92
C ASP A 89 -12.65 -5.87 -9.94
N VAL A 90 -12.12 -4.72 -9.49
CA VAL A 90 -11.43 -3.72 -10.32
C VAL A 90 -9.98 -3.54 -9.95
N LEU A 91 -9.41 -4.41 -9.13
CA LEU A 91 -8.00 -4.37 -8.79
C LEU A 91 -7.21 -5.25 -9.73
N GLN A 92 -6.04 -4.76 -10.12
CA GLN A 92 -5.11 -5.57 -10.88
C GLN A 92 -4.41 -6.55 -9.93
N GLU A 93 -4.57 -7.84 -10.21
CA GLU A 93 -3.90 -8.92 -9.49
C GLU A 93 -2.74 -9.49 -10.31
N TYR A 94 -1.65 -9.83 -9.62
CA TYR A 94 -0.48 -10.47 -10.19
C TYR A 94 -0.18 -11.74 -9.40
N GLU A 95 -0.11 -12.88 -10.08
CA GLU A 95 0.57 -14.05 -9.52
C GLU A 95 2.06 -13.73 -9.41
N ILE A 96 2.65 -14.00 -8.24
CA ILE A 96 4.01 -13.57 -7.91
C ILE A 96 4.97 -14.73 -7.74
N HIS A 97 6.24 -14.45 -8.03
CA HIS A 97 7.36 -15.38 -7.92
C HIS A 97 8.54 -14.72 -7.18
N PRO A 98 9.41 -15.51 -6.54
CA PRO A 98 10.64 -14.99 -5.96
C PRO A 98 11.44 -14.15 -6.96
N GLY A 99 11.83 -12.94 -6.56
CA GLY A 99 12.53 -11.98 -7.40
C GLY A 99 11.65 -10.91 -8.05
N ASP A 100 10.32 -11.07 -8.06
CA ASP A 100 9.42 -10.02 -8.56
C ASP A 100 9.53 -8.74 -7.71
N VAL A 101 9.42 -7.58 -8.37
CA VAL A 101 9.52 -6.27 -7.74
C VAL A 101 8.30 -5.42 -8.06
N PHE A 102 7.77 -4.73 -7.05
CA PHE A 102 6.68 -3.78 -7.20
C PHE A 102 7.06 -2.45 -6.55
N PHE A 103 7.10 -1.38 -7.33
CA PHE A 103 7.21 -0.02 -6.82
C PHE A 103 5.81 0.56 -6.64
N LEU A 104 5.51 1.00 -5.41
CA LEU A 104 4.20 1.50 -5.00
C LEU A 104 4.32 2.97 -4.60
N PRO A 105 4.26 3.90 -5.57
CA PRO A 105 4.18 5.32 -5.26
C PRO A 105 2.93 5.59 -4.42
N ALA A 106 3.02 6.58 -3.53
CA ALA A 106 1.87 7.06 -2.79
C ALA A 106 0.67 7.32 -3.73
N GLY A 107 -0.52 6.89 -3.30
CA GLY A 107 -1.75 6.90 -4.06
C GLY A 107 -2.05 5.61 -4.84
N ARG A 108 -1.11 4.68 -4.98
CA ARG A 108 -1.36 3.34 -5.53
C ARG A 108 -2.25 2.54 -4.57
N VAL A 109 -3.42 2.07 -5.02
CA VAL A 109 -4.20 1.07 -4.27
C VAL A 109 -3.48 -0.27 -4.34
N HIS A 110 -3.33 -0.95 -3.20
CA HIS A 110 -2.59 -2.22 -3.16
C HIS A 110 -3.00 -3.12 -1.98
N SER A 111 -2.60 -4.38 -2.05
CA SER A 111 -2.77 -5.40 -1.01
C SER A 111 -1.78 -6.53 -1.21
N ILE A 112 -1.28 -7.08 -0.10
CA ILE A 112 -0.46 -8.29 -0.07
C ILE A 112 -1.38 -9.49 0.12
N GLY A 113 -1.40 -10.42 -0.83
CA GLY A 113 -2.24 -11.61 -0.74
C GLY A 113 -1.64 -12.71 0.12
N ALA A 114 -2.49 -13.67 0.50
CA ALA A 114 -2.07 -14.83 1.27
C ALA A 114 -0.96 -15.63 0.56
N GLY A 115 -0.03 -16.19 1.34
CA GLY A 115 1.11 -16.98 0.86
C GLY A 115 2.30 -16.15 0.37
N SER A 116 2.27 -14.83 0.54
CA SER A 116 3.37 -13.95 0.11
C SER A 116 4.39 -13.76 1.24
N PHE A 117 5.68 -13.93 0.94
CA PHE A 117 6.78 -13.49 1.80
C PHE A 117 7.58 -12.38 1.10
N ILE A 118 7.48 -11.15 1.60
CA ILE A 118 8.08 -9.98 0.95
C ILE A 118 9.04 -9.22 1.86
N ALA A 119 10.01 -8.55 1.25
CA ALA A 119 10.73 -7.44 1.86
C ALA A 119 10.06 -6.12 1.42
N GLU A 120 9.54 -5.37 2.38
CA GLU A 120 8.96 -4.05 2.19
C GLU A 120 9.97 -2.97 2.58
N ILE A 121 10.25 -2.05 1.66
CA ILE A 121 11.07 -0.86 1.89
C ILE A 121 10.18 0.35 1.65
N GLN A 122 9.96 1.15 2.68
CA GLN A 122 9.02 2.27 2.63
C GLN A 122 9.62 3.54 3.23
N GLN A 123 9.03 4.70 2.91
CA GLN A 123 9.24 5.91 3.70
C GLN A 123 8.88 5.65 5.17
N THR A 124 9.57 6.30 6.11
CA THR A 124 9.24 6.23 7.54
C THR A 124 7.93 6.95 7.84
N SER A 125 6.83 6.24 7.64
CA SER A 125 5.45 6.68 7.87
C SER A 125 4.57 5.47 8.20
N ASP A 126 3.58 5.68 9.05
CA ASP A 126 2.60 4.66 9.46
C ASP A 126 1.18 4.99 8.95
N ILE A 127 1.06 5.98 8.06
CA ILE A 127 -0.26 6.43 7.60
C ILE A 127 -0.80 5.45 6.56
N THR A 128 -1.88 4.78 6.93
CA THR A 128 -2.56 3.78 6.09
C THR A 128 -4.03 4.09 6.02
N TYR A 129 -4.54 4.33 4.80
CA TYR A 129 -5.98 4.40 4.57
C TYR A 129 -6.49 3.06 4.08
N ARG A 130 -7.06 2.29 5.00
CA ARG A 130 -7.70 1.01 4.69
C ARG A 130 -9.01 1.23 3.96
N ILE A 131 -9.19 0.58 2.81
CA ILE A 131 -10.40 0.72 1.98
C ILE A 131 -11.27 -0.54 2.00
N TYR A 132 -10.66 -1.71 2.24
CA TYR A 132 -11.39 -2.96 2.38
C TYR A 132 -10.60 -3.97 3.20
N ASP A 133 -11.30 -4.80 3.96
CA ASP A 133 -10.67 -5.75 4.89
C ASP A 133 -11.28 -7.16 4.85
N PHE A 134 -11.92 -7.51 3.74
CA PHE A 134 -12.57 -8.81 3.55
C PHE A 134 -13.62 -9.13 4.63
N ASN A 135 -14.23 -8.09 5.20
CA ASN A 135 -15.22 -8.17 6.29
C ASN A 135 -14.77 -9.04 7.47
N ARG A 136 -13.44 -9.13 7.69
CA ARG A 136 -12.86 -9.87 8.81
C ARG A 136 -13.28 -9.24 10.14
N LYS A 137 -13.54 -10.10 11.10
CA LYS A 137 -13.88 -9.72 12.47
C LYS A 137 -12.72 -10.07 13.39
N ASP A 138 -12.47 -9.19 14.36
CA ASP A 138 -11.55 -9.48 15.45
C ASP A 138 -12.16 -10.50 16.44
N ALA A 139 -11.41 -10.85 17.49
CA ALA A 139 -11.86 -11.78 18.53
C ALA A 139 -13.13 -11.32 19.27
N ASN A 140 -13.48 -10.03 19.17
CA ASN A 140 -14.68 -9.44 19.77
C ASN A 140 -15.85 -9.32 18.77
N GLY A 141 -15.68 -9.81 17.54
CA GLY A 141 -16.69 -9.76 16.49
C GLY A 141 -16.76 -8.41 15.76
N LYS A 142 -15.81 -7.50 15.98
CA LYS A 142 -15.80 -6.15 15.38
C LYS A 142 -14.96 -6.12 14.11
N THR A 143 -15.44 -5.42 13.07
CA THR A 143 -14.69 -5.15 11.85
C THR A 143 -13.69 -4.02 12.06
N ARG A 144 -12.55 -4.06 11.37
CA ARG A 144 -11.59 -2.94 11.40
C ARG A 144 -12.17 -1.69 10.72
N GLU A 145 -11.67 -0.54 11.13
CA GLU A 145 -12.04 0.74 10.55
C GLU A 145 -11.57 0.86 9.09
N LEU A 146 -12.48 1.40 8.27
CA LEU A 146 -12.22 1.78 6.88
C LEU A 146 -12.17 3.31 6.78
N HIS A 147 -11.26 3.82 5.97
CA HIS A 147 -10.95 5.24 5.82
C HIS A 147 -11.38 5.76 4.44
N THR A 148 -12.55 5.35 3.96
CA THR A 148 -13.00 5.50 2.57
C THR A 148 -12.92 6.95 2.07
N ASP A 149 -13.33 7.93 2.87
CA ASP A 149 -13.28 9.34 2.46
C ASP A 149 -11.85 9.89 2.37
N LEU A 150 -10.99 9.52 3.34
CA LEU A 150 -9.58 9.92 3.33
C LEU A 150 -8.83 9.28 2.16
N ALA A 151 -9.12 8.00 1.89
CA ALA A 151 -8.56 7.24 0.79
C ALA A 151 -8.93 7.81 -0.56
N ARG A 152 -10.20 8.19 -0.78
CA ARG A 152 -10.68 8.74 -2.07
C ARG A 152 -9.79 9.84 -2.62
N GLU A 153 -9.33 10.75 -1.76
CA GLU A 153 -8.47 11.88 -2.12
C GLU A 153 -6.98 11.53 -2.22
N ALA A 154 -6.56 10.41 -1.64
CA ALA A 154 -5.19 9.92 -1.75
C ALA A 154 -4.96 9.08 -3.01
N ILE A 155 -6.00 8.43 -3.54
CA ILE A 155 -5.90 7.51 -4.68
C ILE A 155 -5.47 8.24 -5.95
N ASN A 156 -4.46 7.67 -6.61
CA ASN A 156 -4.23 7.90 -8.04
C ASN A 156 -5.11 6.91 -8.83
N TYR A 157 -5.99 7.44 -9.68
CA TYR A 157 -6.94 6.65 -10.47
C TYR A 157 -6.42 6.29 -11.86
N GLU A 158 -5.20 6.69 -12.22
CA GLU A 158 -4.56 6.31 -13.47
C GLU A 158 -4.40 4.78 -13.56
N VAL A 159 -4.72 4.23 -14.74
CA VAL A 159 -4.53 2.82 -15.06
C VAL A 159 -3.29 2.65 -15.92
N LEU A 160 -2.40 1.74 -15.53
CA LEU A 160 -1.19 1.38 -16.27
C LEU A 160 -1.34 -0.02 -16.89
N ASP A 161 -0.63 -0.25 -17.99
CA ASP A 161 -0.60 -1.57 -18.66
C ASP A 161 0.03 -2.66 -17.78
N ASP A 162 1.04 -2.30 -16.98
CA ASP A 162 1.69 -3.21 -16.01
C ASP A 162 2.25 -2.40 -14.83
N TYR A 163 1.94 -2.82 -13.61
CA TYR A 163 2.39 -2.20 -12.37
C TYR A 163 3.62 -2.89 -11.75
N ARG A 164 4.10 -3.99 -12.34
CA ARG A 164 5.38 -4.61 -11.95
C ARG A 164 6.55 -3.71 -12.34
N THR A 165 7.55 -3.65 -11.47
CA THR A 165 8.82 -2.99 -11.77
C THR A 165 9.70 -3.95 -12.56
N LYS A 166 10.15 -3.53 -13.73
CA LYS A 166 11.08 -4.27 -14.59
C LYS A 166 12.53 -3.89 -14.30
#